data_AF-A0A0B8P372-F1
#
_entry.id   AF-A0A0B8P372-F1
#
_cell.length_a   1.000
_cell.length_b   1.000
_cell.length_c   1.000
_cell.angle_alpha   90.00
_cell.angle_beta   90.00
_cell.angle_gamma   90.00
#
_symmetry.space_group_name_H-M   'P 1'
#
loop_
_entity.id
_entity.type
_entity.pdbx_description
1 polymer ?
#
loop_
_entity_poly.entity_id
_entity_poly.type
_entity_poly.pdbx_seq_one_letter_code
_entity_poly.pdbx_strand_id
1 'polypeptide(L)'
;MTFRMALWAGFTLIGIAFTMMYAARIKRNPTSSLTYESDAHFRAQEDTSGKVKEWTLGDTLVMLTVLATTIWVVYGVVAHAWYIPEIASQFFTMGFIVAIIGTIFRLNGMTLNDAAAAFKEGAELMLAPALLVGCAKGVLLILGGDSSDASVLNTILNSAGGFISGLPDVVAAWLMYVFQSVFNFFVTSGSGQAALTMPLLAPLADIAGVTRQVAVLAFQLGDGFTNIIVPTSASLMATLGVCRIDWGVWIKFCGRFIALLFVLSSVVVVGAHLAGFA
;
A
#
# COMPACT_ATOMS: atom_id res chain seq x y z
N MET A 1 -7.90 14.31 -16.92
CA MET A 1 -7.13 14.59 -15.70
C MET A 1 -7.96 15.23 -14.58
N THR A 2 -8.73 16.29 -14.85
CA THR A 2 -9.53 17.02 -13.84
C THR A 2 -10.49 16.12 -13.05
N PHE A 3 -11.19 15.20 -13.72
CA PHE A 3 -12.08 14.24 -13.05
C PHE A 3 -11.34 13.33 -12.06
N ARG A 4 -10.19 12.78 -12.44
CA ARG A 4 -9.35 11.93 -11.58
C ARG A 4 -8.80 12.70 -10.38
N MET A 5 -8.43 13.96 -10.55
CA MET A 5 -7.99 14.82 -9.44
C MET A 5 -9.12 15.09 -8.44
N ALA A 6 -10.34 15.32 -8.93
CA ALA A 6 -11.51 15.49 -8.07
C ALA A 6 -11.82 14.22 -7.28
N LEU A 7 -11.77 13.05 -7.93
CA LEU A 7 -11.93 11.75 -7.26
C LEU A 7 -10.83 11.51 -6.22
N TRP A 8 -9.57 11.74 -6.58
CA TRP A 8 -8.45 11.63 -5.65
C TRP A 8 -8.66 12.49 -4.41
N ALA A 9 -9.05 13.75 -4.57
CA ALA A 9 -9.35 14.64 -3.46
C ALA A 9 -10.53 14.12 -2.62
N GLY A 10 -11.62 13.70 -3.26
CA GLY A 10 -12.81 13.17 -2.57
C GLY A 10 -12.52 11.92 -1.75
N PHE A 11 -11.86 10.92 -2.34
CA PHE A 11 -11.48 9.70 -1.64
C PHE A 11 -10.46 9.95 -0.53
N THR A 12 -9.52 10.88 -0.75
CA THR A 12 -8.57 11.31 0.30
C THR A 12 -9.32 11.92 1.49
N LEU A 13 -10.29 12.80 1.24
CA LEU A 13 -11.13 13.39 2.30
C LEU A 13 -11.93 12.33 3.06
N ILE A 14 -12.48 11.34 2.37
CA ILE A 14 -13.19 10.21 3.00
C ILE A 14 -12.23 9.40 3.88
N GLY A 15 -11.01 9.13 3.41
CA GLY A 15 -9.96 8.47 4.18
C GLY A 15 -9.59 9.26 5.43
N ILE A 16 -9.36 10.57 5.31
CA ILE A 16 -9.07 11.47 6.44
C ILE A 16 -10.23 11.47 7.43
N ALA A 17 -11.47 11.59 6.96
CA ALA A 17 -12.64 11.61 7.85
C ALA A 17 -12.75 10.29 8.62
N PHE A 18 -12.61 9.14 7.94
CA PHE A 18 -12.66 7.82 8.57
C PHE A 18 -11.57 7.66 9.64
N THR A 19 -10.32 7.99 9.32
CA THR A 19 -9.19 7.86 10.25
C THR A 19 -9.33 8.82 11.43
N MET A 20 -9.71 10.07 11.21
CA MET A 20 -9.90 11.06 12.28
C MET A 20 -11.06 10.70 13.20
N MET A 21 -12.18 10.20 12.66
CA MET A 21 -13.30 9.72 13.47
C MET A 21 -12.91 8.52 14.34
N TYR A 22 -12.14 7.57 13.78
CA TYR A 22 -11.63 6.43 14.53
C TYR A 22 -10.66 6.89 15.62
N ALA A 23 -9.67 7.73 15.28
CA ALA A 23 -8.70 8.27 16.23
C ALA A 23 -9.36 9.04 17.38
N ALA A 24 -10.37 9.87 17.08
CA ALA A 24 -11.14 10.58 18.10
C ALA A 24 -11.92 9.64 19.03
N ARG A 25 -12.43 8.51 18.49
CA ARG A 25 -13.10 7.47 19.29
C ARG A 25 -12.12 6.77 20.23
N ILE A 26 -10.96 6.34 19.73
CA ILE A 26 -9.93 5.66 20.53
C ILE A 26 -9.37 6.62 21.60
N LYS A 27 -9.16 7.89 21.26
CA LYS A 27 -8.72 8.91 22.23
C LYS A 27 -9.70 9.09 23.40
N ARG A 28 -11.01 8.91 23.16
CA ARG A 28 -12.04 8.97 24.20
C ARG A 28 -12.14 7.68 25.01
N ASN A 29 -11.97 6.53 24.37
CA ASN A 29 -12.00 5.23 25.02
C ASN A 29 -10.93 4.28 24.44
N PRO A 30 -9.74 4.20 25.03
CA PRO A 30 -8.64 3.39 24.52
C PRO A 30 -8.98 1.90 24.37
N THR A 31 -9.83 1.35 25.24
CA THR A 31 -10.22 -0.08 25.20
C THR A 31 -11.08 -0.45 24.00
N SER A 32 -11.59 0.54 23.27
CA SER A 32 -12.33 0.31 22.02
C SER A 32 -11.42 0.00 20.83
N SER A 33 -10.09 0.07 20.99
CA SER A 33 -9.14 -0.29 19.94
C SER A 33 -9.09 -1.81 19.75
N LEU A 34 -9.12 -2.26 18.50
CA LEU A 34 -8.92 -3.66 18.15
C LEU A 34 -7.50 -4.16 18.47
N THR A 35 -6.56 -3.24 18.63
CA THR A 35 -5.14 -3.49 18.96
C THR A 35 -4.82 -3.13 20.40
N TYR A 36 -5.82 -2.94 21.28
CA TYR A 36 -5.57 -2.47 22.64
C TYR A 36 -4.52 -3.33 23.38
N GLU A 37 -4.57 -4.65 23.23
CA GLU A 37 -3.61 -5.57 23.85
C GLU A 37 -2.22 -5.51 23.21
N SER A 38 -2.12 -5.53 21.88
CA SER A 38 -0.83 -5.45 21.17
C SER A 38 -0.13 -4.10 21.41
N ASP A 39 -0.91 -3.03 21.56
CA ASP A 39 -0.42 -1.69 21.84
C ASP A 39 0.15 -1.54 23.27
N ALA A 40 -0.02 -2.54 24.15
CA ALA A 40 0.57 -2.54 25.49
C ALA A 40 2.10 -2.42 25.44
N HIS A 41 2.73 -2.99 24.41
CA HIS A 41 4.16 -2.86 24.18
C HIS A 41 4.60 -1.40 24.01
N PHE A 42 3.87 -0.62 23.20
CA PHE A 42 4.16 0.80 22.98
C PHE A 42 3.84 1.65 24.23
N ARG A 43 2.75 1.35 24.94
CA ARG A 43 2.39 2.06 26.18
C ARG A 43 3.41 1.84 27.30
N ALA A 44 3.95 0.62 27.43
CA ALA A 44 5.00 0.33 28.40
C ALA A 44 6.30 1.11 28.10
N GLN A 45 6.61 1.36 26.83
CA GLN A 45 7.73 2.22 26.44
C GLN A 45 7.47 3.70 26.75
N GLU A 46 6.25 4.20 26.56
CA GLU A 46 5.87 5.57 26.93
C GLU A 46 6.00 5.82 28.44
N ASP A 47 5.52 4.90 29.30
CA ASP A 47 5.62 5.04 30.76
C ASP A 47 7.07 5.08 31.27
N THR A 48 8.00 4.47 30.53
CA THR A 48 9.43 4.48 30.86
C THR A 48 10.13 5.79 30.42
N SER A 49 9.51 6.56 29.53
CA SER A 49 10.07 7.76 28.88
C SER A 49 9.82 9.08 29.63
N GLY A 50 9.31 9.04 30.87
CA GLY A 50 8.93 10.20 31.69
C GLY A 50 10.05 11.18 32.12
N LYS A 51 11.24 11.12 31.50
CA LYS A 51 12.27 12.15 31.65
C LYS A 51 12.45 12.85 30.31
N VAL A 52 11.96 14.10 30.22
CA VAL A 52 12.29 14.99 29.11
C VAL A 52 13.81 15.15 29.09
N LYS A 53 14.45 14.44 28.16
CA LYS A 53 15.89 14.44 28.01
C LYS A 53 16.31 15.74 27.33
N GLU A 54 17.39 16.34 27.80
CA GLU A 54 17.95 17.53 27.16
C GLU A 54 18.37 17.20 25.72
N TRP A 55 17.91 18.04 24.78
CA TRP A 55 18.25 17.93 23.37
C TRP A 55 19.75 18.15 23.16
N THR A 56 20.42 17.19 22.54
CA THR A 56 21.87 17.22 22.31
C THR A 56 22.23 17.50 20.85
N LEU A 57 23.50 17.81 20.59
CA LEU A 57 24.01 17.92 19.21
C LEU A 57 23.84 16.61 18.41
N GLY A 58 23.92 15.45 19.07
CA GLY A 58 23.70 14.17 18.41
C GLY A 58 22.27 14.01 17.91
N ASP A 59 21.28 14.47 18.68
CA ASP A 59 19.87 14.47 18.27
C ASP A 59 19.65 15.36 17.03
N THR A 60 20.28 16.55 17.01
CA THR A 60 20.28 17.43 15.83
C THR A 60 20.90 16.75 14.60
N LEU A 61 22.03 16.05 14.76
CA LEU A 61 22.71 15.36 13.66
C LEU A 61 21.90 14.19 13.12
N VAL A 62 21.22 13.43 13.99
CA VAL A 62 20.28 12.37 13.58
C VAL A 62 19.13 12.98 12.78
N MET A 63 18.50 14.06 13.27
CA MET A 63 17.41 14.73 12.56
C MET A 63 17.85 15.30 11.21
N LEU A 64 19.04 15.91 11.14
CA LEU A 64 19.63 16.39 9.89
C LEU A 64 19.91 15.25 8.92
N THR A 65 20.37 14.10 9.41
CA THR A 65 20.61 12.91 8.57
C THR A 65 19.29 12.43 7.97
N VAL A 66 18.24 12.30 8.78
CA VAL A 66 16.90 11.91 8.30
C VAL A 66 16.36 12.90 7.28
N LEU A 67 16.49 14.21 7.54
CA LEU A 67 16.05 15.26 6.61
C LEU A 67 16.83 15.21 5.30
N ALA A 68 18.16 15.12 5.37
CA ALA A 68 19.04 15.07 4.20
C ALA A 68 18.78 13.82 3.35
N THR A 69 18.66 12.64 3.96
CA THR A 69 18.29 11.41 3.26
C THR A 69 16.91 11.55 2.61
N THR A 70 15.93 12.15 3.28
CA THR A 70 14.59 12.33 2.72
C THR A 70 14.64 13.21 1.47
N ILE A 71 15.33 14.36 1.53
CA ILE A 71 15.52 15.24 0.37
C ILE A 71 16.26 14.51 -0.76
N TRP A 72 17.30 13.76 -0.42
CA TRP A 72 18.10 12.98 -1.36
C TRP A 72 17.29 11.90 -2.08
N VAL A 73 16.46 11.16 -1.34
CA VAL A 73 15.54 10.15 -1.91
C VAL A 73 14.53 10.83 -2.83
N VAL A 74 13.93 11.96 -2.43
CA VAL A 74 13.00 12.71 -3.30
C VAL A 74 13.69 13.14 -4.60
N TYR A 75 14.90 13.68 -4.52
CA TYR A 75 15.69 14.03 -5.70
C TYR A 75 15.97 12.81 -6.58
N GLY A 76 16.39 11.69 -5.99
CA GLY A 76 16.68 10.46 -6.73
C GLY A 76 15.45 9.88 -7.44
N VAL A 77 14.29 9.91 -6.80
CA VAL A 77 13.02 9.49 -7.42
C VAL A 77 12.62 10.42 -8.57
N VAL A 78 12.68 11.73 -8.37
CA VAL A 78 12.22 12.71 -9.37
C VAL A 78 13.18 12.83 -10.56
N ALA A 79 14.49 12.90 -10.31
CA ALA A 79 15.49 13.16 -11.34
C ALA A 79 16.08 11.89 -11.97
N HIS A 80 16.18 10.80 -11.21
CA HIS A 80 16.85 9.56 -11.65
C HIS A 80 15.91 8.34 -11.70
N ALA A 81 14.61 8.54 -11.45
CA ALA A 81 13.61 7.47 -11.43
C ALA A 81 14.00 6.29 -10.54
N TRP A 82 14.65 6.56 -9.40
CA TRP A 82 14.98 5.54 -8.41
C TRP A 82 13.75 4.74 -8.00
N TYR A 83 13.93 3.42 -7.91
CA TYR A 83 12.86 2.50 -7.57
C TYR A 83 13.18 1.78 -6.26
N ILE A 84 12.50 0.66 -6.00
CA ILE A 84 12.55 -0.04 -4.71
C ILE A 84 13.99 -0.35 -4.25
N PRO A 85 14.89 -0.92 -5.09
CA PRO A 85 16.25 -1.26 -4.63
C PRO A 85 17.07 -0.03 -4.23
N GLU A 86 17.04 1.02 -5.05
CA GLU A 86 17.79 2.25 -4.80
C GLU A 86 17.26 2.94 -3.53
N ILE A 87 15.94 3.08 -3.40
CA ILE A 87 15.31 3.68 -2.22
C ILE A 87 15.67 2.89 -0.96
N ALA A 88 15.57 1.56 -0.99
CA ALA A 88 15.92 0.69 0.13
C ALA A 88 17.38 0.86 0.56
N SER A 89 18.31 0.96 -0.39
CA SER A 89 19.74 1.20 -0.11
C SER A 89 20.00 2.52 0.61
N GLN A 90 19.24 3.58 0.26
CA GLN A 90 19.39 4.89 0.91
C GLN A 90 18.89 4.86 2.36
N PHE A 91 17.74 4.22 2.62
CA PHE A 91 17.22 4.06 3.98
C PHE A 91 18.10 3.15 4.84
N PHE A 92 18.67 2.09 4.27
CA PHE A 92 19.66 1.26 4.97
C PHE A 92 20.91 2.08 5.35
N THR A 93 21.44 2.86 4.40
CA THR A 93 22.60 3.73 4.63
C THR A 93 22.30 4.78 5.70
N MET A 94 21.11 5.38 5.68
CA MET A 94 20.65 6.30 6.71
C MET A 94 20.63 5.64 8.09
N GLY A 95 20.05 4.45 8.22
CA GLY A 95 20.04 3.69 9.48
C GLY A 95 21.45 3.42 10.00
N PHE A 96 22.37 3.07 9.11
CA PHE A 96 23.78 2.86 9.45
C PHE A 96 24.47 4.15 9.94
N ILE A 97 24.27 5.28 9.25
CA ILE A 97 24.82 6.58 9.67
C ILE A 97 24.23 7.02 11.02
N VAL A 98 22.91 6.85 11.22
CA VAL A 98 22.22 7.16 12.48
C VAL A 98 22.77 6.31 13.62
N ALA A 99 23.04 5.02 13.40
CA ALA A 99 23.66 4.14 14.39
C ALA A 99 25.07 4.62 14.80
N ILE A 100 25.88 5.07 13.84
CA ILE A 100 27.21 5.64 14.10
C ILE A 100 27.09 6.92 14.94
N ILE A 101 26.22 7.85 14.54
CA ILE A 101 26.00 9.11 15.28
C ILE A 101 25.51 8.80 16.71
N GLY A 102 24.53 7.91 16.84
CA GLY A 102 23.98 7.49 18.14
C GLY A 102 25.04 6.90 19.07
N THR A 103 25.95 6.11 18.53
CA THR A 103 27.04 5.48 19.30
C THR A 103 28.14 6.48 19.68
N ILE A 104 28.57 7.35 18.75
CA ILE A 104 29.62 8.35 18.99
C ILE A 104 29.18 9.38 20.04
N PHE A 105 27.96 9.90 19.91
CA PHE A 105 27.39 10.88 20.83
C PHE A 105 26.78 10.24 22.08
N ARG A 106 26.84 8.90 22.20
CA ARG A 106 26.23 8.11 23.28
C ARG A 106 24.79 8.53 23.57
N LEU A 107 24.00 8.69 22.51
CA LEU A 107 22.59 9.03 22.61
C LEU A 107 21.89 7.93 23.40
N ASN A 108 21.34 8.29 24.56
CA ASN A 108 20.73 7.35 25.52
C ASN A 108 21.70 6.27 26.04
N GLY A 109 23.01 6.53 26.05
CA GLY A 109 24.01 5.54 26.43
C GLY A 109 24.18 4.42 25.41
N MET A 110 23.66 4.60 24.19
CA MET A 110 23.68 3.61 23.13
C MET A 110 25.09 3.16 22.77
N THR A 111 25.26 1.85 22.71
CA THR A 111 26.48 1.17 22.27
C THR A 111 26.30 0.57 20.88
N LEU A 112 27.40 0.11 20.28
CA LEU A 112 27.36 -0.57 18.99
C LEU A 112 26.53 -1.86 19.05
N ASN A 113 26.49 -2.52 20.22
CA ASN A 113 25.68 -3.72 20.44
C ASN A 113 24.18 -3.38 20.44
N ASP A 114 23.79 -2.24 21.00
CA ASP A 114 22.41 -1.78 20.98
C ASP A 114 21.96 -1.46 19.55
N ALA A 115 22.85 -0.87 18.73
CA ALA A 115 22.59 -0.66 17.31
C ALA A 115 22.37 -1.98 16.56
N ALA A 116 23.22 -2.99 16.81
CA ALA A 116 23.08 -4.30 16.21
C ALA A 116 21.81 -5.03 16.68
N ALA A 117 21.46 -4.90 17.96
CA ALA A 117 20.23 -5.42 18.53
C ALA A 117 18.99 -4.78 17.89
N ALA A 118 18.98 -3.46 17.73
CA ALA A 118 17.91 -2.73 17.05
C ALA A 118 17.75 -3.15 15.58
N PHE A 119 18.86 -3.36 14.86
CA PHE A 119 18.81 -3.89 13.49
C PHE A 119 18.23 -5.31 13.45
N LYS A 120 18.65 -6.20 14.37
CA LYS A 120 18.12 -7.55 14.49
C LYS A 120 16.61 -7.54 14.76
N GLU A 121 16.15 -6.73 15.71
CA GLU A 121 14.73 -6.59 16.04
C GLU A 121 13.93 -6.09 14.83
N GLY A 122 14.44 -5.06 14.13
CA GLY A 122 13.81 -4.55 12.91
C GLY A 122 13.71 -5.60 11.80
N ALA A 123 14.77 -6.39 11.60
CA ALA A 123 14.78 -7.47 10.62
C ALA A 123 13.82 -8.61 10.99
N GLU A 124 13.72 -8.96 12.29
CA GLU A 124 12.81 -9.98 12.80
C GLU A 124 11.35 -9.61 12.55
N LEU A 125 10.97 -8.35 12.81
CA LEU A 125 9.62 -7.83 12.52
C LEU A 125 9.27 -7.92 11.02
N MET A 126 10.26 -7.78 10.14
CA MET A 126 10.07 -7.82 8.69
C MET A 126 10.15 -9.23 8.08
N LEU A 127 10.57 -10.25 8.83
CA LEU A 127 10.76 -11.60 8.30
C LEU A 127 9.44 -12.22 7.81
N ALA A 128 8.39 -12.19 8.63
CA ALA A 128 7.09 -12.73 8.25
C ALA A 128 6.45 -11.98 7.06
N PRO A 129 6.41 -10.62 7.04
CA PRO A 129 6.03 -9.87 5.86
C PRO A 129 6.84 -10.22 4.60
N ALA A 130 8.16 -10.33 4.70
CA ALA A 130 9.04 -10.61 3.55
C ALA A 130 8.80 -12.01 2.97
N LEU A 131 8.62 -13.03 3.81
CA LEU A 131 8.27 -14.39 3.36
C LEU A 131 6.92 -14.41 2.65
N LEU A 132 5.92 -13.71 3.20
CA LEU A 132 4.59 -13.67 2.62
C LEU A 132 4.59 -12.96 1.24
N VAL A 133 5.33 -11.87 1.11
CA VAL A 133 5.55 -11.18 -0.18
C VAL A 133 6.29 -12.08 -1.19
N GLY A 134 7.31 -12.81 -0.74
CA GLY A 134 8.02 -13.78 -1.56
C GLY A 134 7.11 -14.90 -2.10
N CYS A 135 6.26 -15.47 -1.23
CA CYS A 135 5.25 -16.46 -1.63
C CYS A 135 4.23 -15.88 -2.62
N ALA A 136 3.75 -14.66 -2.37
CA ALA A 136 2.83 -13.96 -3.27
C ALA A 136 3.42 -13.80 -4.68
N LYS A 137 4.68 -13.34 -4.77
CA LYS A 137 5.39 -13.24 -6.05
C LYS A 137 5.60 -14.62 -6.69
N GLY A 138 5.87 -15.66 -5.89
CA GLY A 138 5.98 -17.04 -6.37
C GLY A 138 4.68 -17.53 -7.05
N VAL A 139 3.52 -17.28 -6.45
CA VAL A 139 2.22 -17.62 -7.06
C VAL A 139 2.03 -16.89 -8.39
N LEU A 140 2.37 -15.60 -8.45
CA LEU A 140 2.30 -14.82 -9.69
C LEU A 140 3.19 -15.41 -10.80
N LEU A 141 4.42 -15.82 -10.46
CA LEU A 141 5.34 -16.45 -11.40
C LEU A 141 4.80 -17.79 -11.92
N ILE A 142 4.22 -18.62 -11.03
CA ILE A 142 3.60 -19.91 -11.41
C ILE A 142 2.42 -19.70 -12.36
N LEU A 143 1.64 -18.64 -12.15
CA LEU A 143 0.52 -18.28 -13.03
C LEU A 143 0.97 -17.69 -14.39
N GLY A 144 2.27 -17.42 -14.55
CA GLY A 144 2.87 -16.86 -15.76
C GLY A 144 2.66 -15.35 -15.91
N GLY A 145 2.69 -14.61 -14.79
CA GLY A 145 2.54 -13.15 -14.79
C GLY A 145 3.76 -12.35 -15.27
N ASP A 146 4.94 -12.96 -15.41
CA ASP A 146 6.16 -12.28 -15.90
C ASP A 146 6.56 -12.71 -17.32
N SER A 147 5.81 -13.62 -17.95
CA SER A 147 6.07 -14.10 -19.32
C SER A 147 4.94 -13.71 -20.27
N SER A 148 5.30 -13.40 -21.52
CA SER A 148 4.36 -13.16 -22.62
C SER A 148 3.82 -14.45 -23.25
N ASP A 149 4.22 -15.61 -22.73
CA ASP A 149 3.83 -16.92 -23.23
C ASP A 149 2.42 -17.33 -22.76
N ALA A 150 1.85 -18.35 -23.41
CA ALA A 150 0.57 -18.91 -22.98
C ALA A 150 0.64 -19.34 -21.51
N SER A 151 -0.23 -18.76 -20.68
CA SER A 151 -0.20 -18.95 -19.24
C SER A 151 -1.61 -19.09 -18.66
N VAL A 152 -1.70 -19.56 -17.42
CA VAL A 152 -2.97 -19.63 -16.69
C VAL A 152 -3.58 -18.24 -16.57
N LEU A 153 -2.74 -17.22 -16.31
CA LEU A 153 -3.14 -15.83 -16.23
C LEU A 153 -3.77 -15.33 -17.55
N ASN A 154 -3.13 -15.64 -18.69
CA ASN A 154 -3.66 -15.30 -20.01
C ASN A 154 -5.01 -15.99 -20.30
N THR A 155 -5.20 -17.22 -19.82
CA THR A 155 -6.47 -17.96 -19.95
C THR A 155 -7.59 -17.35 -19.12
N ILE A 156 -7.31 -17.00 -17.85
CA ILE A 156 -8.26 -16.33 -16.96
C ILE A 156 -8.69 -14.98 -17.55
N LEU A 157 -7.71 -14.20 -18.03
CA LEU A 157 -7.93 -12.91 -18.66
C LEU A 157 -8.83 -13.06 -19.89
N ASN A 158 -8.48 -13.95 -20.83
CA ASN A 158 -9.27 -14.19 -22.04
C ASN A 158 -10.70 -14.66 -21.74
N SER A 159 -10.87 -15.55 -20.75
CA SER A 159 -12.20 -16.04 -20.33
C SER A 159 -13.04 -14.92 -19.71
N ALA A 160 -12.45 -14.09 -18.85
CA ALA A 160 -13.13 -12.93 -18.28
C ALA A 160 -13.52 -11.93 -19.38
N GLY A 161 -12.66 -11.73 -20.38
CA GLY A 161 -12.96 -10.89 -21.53
C GLY A 161 -14.14 -11.39 -22.35
N GLY A 162 -14.19 -12.69 -22.65
CA GLY A 162 -15.32 -13.30 -23.35
C GLY A 162 -16.64 -13.21 -22.57
N PHE A 163 -16.60 -13.24 -21.24
CA PHE A 163 -17.79 -13.06 -20.40
C PHE A 163 -18.30 -11.60 -20.41
N ILE A 164 -17.39 -10.63 -20.37
CA ILE A 164 -17.72 -9.20 -20.32
C ILE A 164 -18.30 -8.70 -21.65
N SER A 165 -17.84 -9.22 -22.80
CA SER A 165 -18.27 -8.75 -24.13
C SER A 165 -19.74 -9.02 -24.46
N GLY A 166 -20.39 -9.98 -23.78
CA GLY A 166 -21.80 -10.33 -23.99
C GLY A 166 -22.79 -9.57 -23.10
N LEU A 167 -22.31 -8.69 -22.22
CA LEU A 167 -23.13 -8.01 -21.22
C LEU A 167 -23.48 -6.58 -21.63
N PRO A 168 -24.54 -5.98 -21.04
CA PRO A 168 -24.80 -4.55 -21.20
C PRO A 168 -23.58 -3.72 -20.80
N ASP A 169 -23.31 -2.66 -21.56
CA ASP A 169 -22.15 -1.76 -21.40
C ASP A 169 -21.93 -1.27 -19.95
N VAL A 170 -23.00 -0.89 -19.24
CA VAL A 170 -22.96 -0.49 -17.83
C VAL A 170 -22.47 -1.63 -16.93
N VAL A 171 -22.96 -2.85 -17.18
CA VAL A 171 -22.58 -4.05 -16.42
C VAL A 171 -21.15 -4.45 -16.75
N ALA A 172 -20.75 -4.32 -18.02
CA ALA A 172 -19.38 -4.54 -18.46
C ALA A 172 -18.40 -3.58 -17.75
N ALA A 173 -18.70 -2.28 -17.71
CA ALA A 173 -17.88 -1.29 -17.01
C ALA A 173 -17.73 -1.60 -15.52
N TRP A 174 -18.82 -1.96 -14.84
CA TRP A 174 -18.79 -2.35 -13.43
C TRP A 174 -18.02 -3.66 -13.21
N LEU A 175 -18.20 -4.67 -14.06
CA LEU A 175 -17.46 -5.92 -13.95
C LEU A 175 -15.97 -5.75 -14.25
N MET A 176 -15.57 -4.82 -15.10
CA MET A 176 -14.16 -4.46 -15.26
C MET A 176 -13.57 -3.97 -13.95
N TYR A 177 -14.31 -3.18 -13.16
CA TYR A 177 -13.88 -2.75 -11.83
C TYR A 177 -13.78 -3.93 -10.86
N VAL A 178 -14.82 -4.77 -10.79
CA VAL A 178 -14.82 -5.96 -9.93
C VAL A 178 -13.68 -6.91 -10.27
N PHE A 179 -13.47 -7.17 -11.57
CA PHE A 179 -12.38 -8.00 -12.06
C PHE A 179 -11.04 -7.46 -11.60
N GLN A 180 -10.79 -6.16 -11.78
CA GLN A 180 -9.53 -5.54 -11.36
C GLN A 180 -9.32 -5.60 -9.83
N SER A 181 -10.38 -5.41 -9.04
CA SER A 181 -10.34 -5.56 -7.59
C SER A 181 -9.98 -6.99 -7.14
N VAL A 182 -10.58 -8.01 -7.77
CA VAL A 182 -10.29 -9.42 -7.45
C VAL A 182 -8.91 -9.81 -7.95
N PHE A 183 -8.55 -9.38 -9.16
CA PHE A 183 -7.27 -9.69 -9.78
C PHE A 183 -6.09 -9.09 -9.03
N ASN A 184 -6.28 -7.93 -8.38
CA ASN A 184 -5.26 -7.31 -7.55
C ASN A 184 -4.80 -8.22 -6.39
N PHE A 185 -5.63 -9.17 -5.94
CA PHE A 185 -5.17 -10.19 -4.97
C PHE A 185 -3.96 -10.98 -5.48
N PHE A 186 -3.89 -11.23 -6.79
CA PHE A 186 -2.79 -11.98 -7.42
C PHE A 186 -1.65 -11.06 -7.88
N VAL A 187 -1.98 -9.85 -8.34
CA VAL A 187 -1.02 -8.89 -8.91
C VAL A 187 -1.14 -7.54 -8.24
N THR A 188 -0.46 -7.33 -7.12
CA THR A 188 -0.54 -6.09 -6.32
C THR A 188 0.33 -4.95 -6.81
N SER A 189 1.05 -5.14 -7.92
CA SER A 189 1.85 -4.09 -8.54
C SER A 189 0.99 -3.35 -9.56
N GLY A 190 0.62 -2.10 -9.28
CA GLY A 190 -0.23 -1.34 -10.20
C GLY A 190 0.35 -1.25 -11.62
N SER A 191 1.66 -1.05 -11.79
CA SER A 191 2.29 -1.05 -13.11
C SER A 191 2.30 -2.44 -13.77
N GLY A 192 2.56 -3.50 -13.00
CA GLY A 192 2.54 -4.88 -13.50
C GLY A 192 1.14 -5.35 -13.87
N GLN A 193 0.15 -5.05 -13.04
CA GLN A 193 -1.25 -5.34 -13.29
C GLN A 193 -1.75 -4.57 -14.52
N ALA A 194 -1.40 -3.29 -14.67
CA ALA A 194 -1.74 -2.53 -15.86
C ALA A 194 -1.12 -3.15 -17.13
N ALA A 195 0.16 -3.51 -17.08
CA ALA A 195 0.86 -4.13 -18.21
C ALA A 195 0.25 -5.47 -18.65
N LEU A 196 -0.27 -6.26 -17.71
CA LEU A 196 -0.90 -7.55 -17.99
C LEU A 196 -2.36 -7.41 -18.43
N THR A 197 -3.14 -6.56 -17.76
CA THR A 197 -4.60 -6.53 -17.92
C THR A 197 -5.06 -5.55 -19.00
N MET A 198 -4.40 -4.40 -19.15
CA MET A 198 -4.85 -3.35 -20.07
C MET A 198 -4.75 -3.71 -21.56
N PRO A 199 -3.74 -4.47 -22.04
CA PRO A 199 -3.71 -4.92 -23.43
C PRO A 199 -4.92 -5.75 -23.84
N LEU A 200 -5.56 -6.44 -22.88
CA LEU A 200 -6.79 -7.17 -23.12
C LEU A 200 -8.04 -6.31 -22.84
N LEU A 201 -8.07 -5.61 -21.70
CA LEU A 201 -9.25 -4.88 -21.26
C LEU A 201 -9.52 -3.63 -22.10
N ALA A 202 -8.51 -3.00 -22.70
CA ALA A 202 -8.74 -1.82 -23.56
C ALA A 202 -9.46 -2.19 -24.87
N PRO A 203 -9.01 -3.19 -25.67
CA PRO A 203 -9.79 -3.65 -26.83
C PRO A 203 -11.16 -4.21 -26.46
N LEU A 204 -11.25 -4.90 -25.32
CA LEU A 204 -12.52 -5.40 -24.81
C LEU A 204 -13.49 -4.28 -24.44
N ALA A 205 -13.00 -3.18 -23.85
CA ALA A 205 -13.82 -2.02 -23.54
C ALA A 205 -14.44 -1.46 -24.81
N ASP A 206 -13.63 -1.32 -25.87
CA ASP A 206 -14.10 -0.84 -27.18
C ASP A 206 -15.23 -1.74 -27.74
N ILE A 207 -15.10 -3.06 -27.59
CA ILE A 207 -16.12 -4.04 -28.05
C ILE A 207 -17.37 -4.00 -27.17
N ALA A 208 -17.22 -3.86 -25.85
CA ALA A 208 -18.30 -3.83 -24.87
C ALA A 208 -19.03 -2.47 -24.80
N GLY A 209 -18.67 -1.50 -25.66
CA GLY A 209 -19.25 -0.16 -25.66
C GLY A 209 -18.80 0.72 -24.50
N VAL A 210 -17.71 0.37 -23.81
CA VAL A 210 -17.14 1.10 -22.67
C VAL A 210 -15.93 1.90 -23.15
N THR A 211 -15.83 3.16 -22.74
CA THR A 211 -14.65 3.96 -23.14
C THR A 211 -13.38 3.44 -22.46
N ARG A 212 -12.24 3.57 -23.14
CA ARG A 212 -10.95 3.23 -22.54
C ARG A 212 -10.65 4.01 -21.27
N GLN A 213 -11.14 5.25 -21.11
CA GLN A 213 -10.94 6.01 -19.87
C GLN A 213 -11.72 5.44 -18.69
N VAL A 214 -12.92 4.91 -18.92
CA VAL A 214 -13.69 4.19 -17.90
C VAL A 214 -12.99 2.88 -17.55
N ALA A 215 -12.42 2.16 -18.53
CA ALA A 215 -11.61 0.97 -18.25
C ALA A 215 -10.36 1.30 -17.40
N VAL A 216 -9.65 2.39 -17.70
CA VAL A 216 -8.52 2.87 -16.88
C VAL A 216 -9.00 3.29 -15.48
N LEU A 217 -10.17 3.93 -15.36
CA LEU A 217 -10.74 4.32 -14.09
C LEU A 217 -11.10 3.09 -13.23
N ALA A 218 -11.73 2.08 -13.84
CA ALA A 218 -12.03 0.81 -13.21
C ALA A 218 -10.76 0.11 -12.70
N PHE A 219 -9.69 0.11 -13.49
CA PHE A 219 -8.37 -0.34 -13.05
C PHE A 219 -7.86 0.45 -11.84
N GLN A 220 -7.82 1.79 -11.92
CA GLN A 220 -7.27 2.65 -10.86
C GLN A 220 -7.98 2.50 -9.52
N LEU A 221 -9.32 2.44 -9.54
CA LEU A 221 -10.12 2.27 -8.32
C LEU A 221 -10.04 0.82 -7.82
N GLY A 222 -9.93 -0.14 -8.74
CA GLY A 222 -9.85 -1.56 -8.44
C GLY A 222 -8.55 -1.92 -7.73
N ASP A 223 -7.42 -1.63 -8.36
CA ASP A 223 -6.06 -1.82 -7.85
C ASP A 223 -5.82 -0.94 -6.60
N GLY A 224 -6.09 0.36 -6.68
CA GLY A 224 -5.74 1.31 -5.63
C GLY A 224 -6.33 0.98 -4.26
N PHE A 225 -7.63 0.68 -4.17
CA PHE A 225 -8.27 0.45 -2.87
C PHE A 225 -8.09 -0.97 -2.32
N THR A 226 -7.98 -1.97 -3.18
CA THR A 226 -7.79 -3.34 -2.70
C THR A 226 -6.38 -3.57 -2.13
N ASN A 227 -5.40 -2.77 -2.54
CA ASN A 227 -4.07 -2.72 -1.92
C ASN A 227 -4.09 -2.45 -0.40
N ILE A 228 -5.19 -1.90 0.15
CA ILE A 228 -5.35 -1.66 1.58
C ILE A 228 -5.63 -2.97 2.35
N ILE A 229 -6.10 -4.04 1.70
CA ILE A 229 -6.46 -5.29 2.39
C ILE A 229 -5.81 -6.56 1.85
N VAL A 230 -5.33 -6.57 0.61
CA VAL A 230 -4.75 -7.78 0.01
C VAL A 230 -3.42 -8.12 0.69
N PRO A 231 -3.26 -9.33 1.26
CA PRO A 231 -2.05 -9.70 1.99
C PRO A 231 -0.84 -9.82 1.07
N THR A 232 -1.06 -10.01 -0.24
CA THR A 232 -0.02 -10.03 -1.26
C THR A 232 0.64 -8.65 -1.47
N SER A 233 0.07 -7.56 -0.92
CA SER A 233 0.62 -6.21 -1.03
C SER A 233 1.80 -6.04 -0.08
N ALA A 234 2.99 -5.85 -0.66
CA ALA A 234 4.22 -5.67 0.11
C ALA A 234 4.20 -4.43 1.01
N SER A 235 3.62 -3.33 0.53
CA SER A 235 3.51 -2.10 1.31
C SER A 235 2.58 -2.28 2.51
N LEU A 236 1.43 -2.96 2.33
CA LEU A 236 0.52 -3.28 3.43
C LEU A 236 1.21 -4.15 4.47
N MET A 237 1.80 -5.27 4.05
CA MET A 237 2.41 -6.23 4.98
C MET A 237 3.61 -5.63 5.73
N ALA A 238 4.43 -4.82 5.08
CA ALA A 238 5.49 -4.08 5.74
C ALA A 238 4.93 -3.11 6.80
N THR A 239 3.89 -2.36 6.46
CA THR A 239 3.25 -1.41 7.40
C THR A 239 2.66 -2.14 8.61
N LEU A 240 1.95 -3.25 8.38
CA LEU A 240 1.37 -4.08 9.45
C LEU A 240 2.45 -4.68 10.35
N GLY A 241 3.58 -5.14 9.78
CA GLY A 241 4.71 -5.65 10.54
C GLY A 241 5.34 -4.59 11.44
N VAL A 242 5.53 -3.36 10.95
CA VAL A 242 6.05 -2.24 11.75
C VAL A 242 5.08 -1.87 12.87
N CYS A 243 3.79 -1.82 12.58
CA CYS A 243 2.76 -1.53 13.58
C CYS A 243 2.49 -2.71 14.53
N ARG A 244 3.09 -3.89 14.30
CA ARG A 244 2.82 -5.15 15.03
C ARG A 244 1.33 -5.53 15.04
N ILE A 245 0.67 -5.35 13.90
CA ILE A 245 -0.75 -5.66 13.72
C ILE A 245 -0.90 -6.90 12.84
N ASP A 246 -1.62 -7.91 13.33
CA ASP A 246 -1.96 -9.07 12.52
C ASP A 246 -2.91 -8.69 11.37
N TRP A 247 -2.67 -9.25 10.19
CA TRP A 247 -3.51 -9.02 9.01
C TRP A 247 -5.00 -9.36 9.26
N GLY A 248 -5.27 -10.41 10.05
CA GLY A 248 -6.63 -10.79 10.42
C GLY A 248 -7.34 -9.77 11.32
N VAL A 249 -6.60 -8.97 12.10
CA VAL A 249 -7.15 -7.84 12.87
C VAL A 249 -7.38 -6.65 11.94
N TRP A 250 -6.44 -6.40 11.03
CA TRP A 250 -6.53 -5.32 10.05
C TRP A 250 -7.74 -5.45 9.13
N ILE A 251 -8.01 -6.64 8.58
CA ILE A 251 -9.18 -6.84 7.72
C ILE A 251 -10.51 -6.61 8.46
N LYS A 252 -10.58 -6.95 9.75
CA LYS A 252 -11.77 -6.66 10.59
C LYS A 252 -11.95 -5.17 10.82
N PHE A 253 -10.85 -4.45 11.00
CA PHE A 253 -10.85 -2.99 11.14
C PHE A 253 -11.27 -2.30 9.83
N CYS A 254 -10.58 -2.60 8.73
CA CYS A 254 -10.77 -1.93 7.45
C CYS A 254 -11.96 -2.46 6.64
N GLY A 255 -12.53 -3.62 6.93
CA GLY A 255 -13.55 -4.26 6.10
C GLY A 255 -14.76 -3.38 5.82
N ARG A 256 -15.27 -2.66 6.83
CA ARG A 256 -16.37 -1.69 6.64
C ARG A 256 -15.99 -0.51 5.76
N PHE A 257 -14.74 -0.05 5.88
CA PHE A 257 -14.22 1.05 5.08
C PHE A 257 -13.99 0.64 3.63
N ILE A 258 -13.48 -0.57 3.39
CA ILE A 258 -13.36 -1.13 2.04
C ILE A 258 -14.73 -1.33 1.40
N ALA A 259 -15.73 -1.82 2.14
CA ALA A 259 -17.09 -1.92 1.61
C ALA A 259 -17.63 -0.55 1.18
N LEU A 260 -17.40 0.50 1.98
CA LEU A 260 -17.74 1.87 1.62
C LEU A 260 -17.02 2.32 0.34
N LEU A 261 -15.70 2.14 0.26
CA LEU A 261 -14.90 2.49 -0.92
C LEU A 261 -15.34 1.72 -2.15
N PHE A 262 -15.71 0.44 -2.01
CA PHE A 262 -16.17 -0.41 -3.09
C PHE A 262 -17.51 0.07 -3.66
N VAL A 263 -18.45 0.44 -2.78
CA VAL A 263 -19.75 1.00 -3.18
C VAL A 263 -19.54 2.36 -3.87
N LEU A 264 -18.75 3.25 -3.28
CA LEU A 264 -18.47 4.56 -3.88
C LEU A 264 -17.77 4.44 -5.23
N SER A 265 -16.79 3.54 -5.35
CA SER A 265 -16.10 3.26 -6.62
C SER A 265 -17.05 2.70 -7.66
N SER A 266 -17.95 1.80 -7.26
CA SER A 266 -18.98 1.25 -8.16
C SER A 266 -19.88 2.36 -8.72
N VAL A 267 -20.35 3.27 -7.86
CA VAL A 267 -21.15 4.44 -8.26
C VAL A 267 -20.36 5.34 -9.20
N VAL A 268 -19.08 5.59 -8.91
CA VAL A 268 -18.21 6.42 -9.75
C VAL A 268 -17.98 5.80 -11.13
N VAL A 269 -17.71 4.50 -11.21
CA VAL A 269 -17.47 3.80 -12.49
C VAL A 269 -18.73 3.80 -13.35
N VAL A 270 -19.87 3.42 -12.76
CA VAL A 270 -21.17 3.43 -13.47
C VAL A 270 -21.56 4.86 -13.87
N GLY A 271 -21.41 5.83 -12.97
CA GLY A 271 -21.71 7.23 -13.25
C GLY A 271 -20.81 7.83 -14.34
N ALA A 272 -19.51 7.50 -14.33
CA ALA A 272 -18.57 7.93 -15.37
C ALA A 272 -18.93 7.35 -16.73
N HIS A 273 -19.32 6.07 -16.79
CA HIS A 273 -19.80 5.43 -18.02
C HIS A 273 -21.06 6.12 -18.56
N LEU A 274 -22.08 6.29 -17.72
CA LEU A 274 -23.34 6.94 -18.10
C LEU A 274 -23.17 8.40 -18.52
N ALA A 275 -22.19 9.10 -17.94
CA ALA A 275 -21.85 10.48 -18.31
C ALA A 275 -21.00 10.56 -19.60
N GLY A 276 -20.64 9.43 -20.22
CA GLY A 276 -19.82 9.39 -21.43
C GLY A 276 -18.37 9.84 -21.20
N PHE A 277 -17.80 9.56 -20.02
CA PHE A 277 -16.42 9.95 -19.69
C PHE A 277 -15.43 9.30 -20.69
N ALA A 278 -14.64 10.12 -21.38
CA ALA A 278 -13.69 9.71 -22.42
C ALA A 278 -12.42 10.56 -22.42
#